data_AF-A0A7J8LN49-F1
#
_entry.id   AF-A0A7J8LN49-F1
#
_cell.length_a   1.000
_cell.length_b   1.000
_cell.length_c   1.000
_cell.angle_alpha   90.00
_cell.angle_beta   90.00
_cell.angle_gamma   90.00
#
_symmetry.space_group_name_H-M   'P 1'
#
loop_
_entity.id
_entity.type
_entity.pdbx_description
1 polymer ?
#
loop_
_entity_poly.entity_id
_entity_poly.type
_entity_poly.pdbx_seq_one_letter_code
_entity_poly.pdbx_strand_id
1 'polypeptide(L)'
;GSELRHIPQLDLKKDRYNAIPKWPWFVFLSGAMGCLVCSSVSHLFACHSRRFSLFFWRLDYAGISLMIVCSFFAPVYYAFFCHPYSCFFYLTSISVLGVLAIITLLSPTLSASRFRSFRASLFLAMGFSGVIPAAHAVSLHWGHPHIFVSLGYELVMAFLYAAGAAVYTSRIPERWKPGAFDIAGHSHQIFHVFVVLAALAHCVATLVIMDFRRESATCAY
;
A
#
# COMPACT_ATOMS: atom_id res chain seq x y z
N GLY A 1 22.47 -44.07 21.70
CA GLY A 1 21.52 -43.88 20.59
C GLY A 1 20.46 -42.86 20.97
N SER A 2 20.78 -41.57 20.89
CA SER A 2 19.91 -40.46 21.33
C SER A 2 19.92 -39.26 20.37
N GLU A 3 20.14 -39.48 19.07
CA GLU A 3 20.18 -38.40 18.06
C GLU A 3 19.03 -38.42 17.03
N LEU A 4 18.10 -39.37 17.12
CA LEU A 4 17.08 -39.58 16.07
C LEU A 4 15.70 -38.94 16.36
N ARG A 5 15.55 -38.14 17.43
CA ARG A 5 14.23 -37.60 17.83
C ARG A 5 14.03 -36.09 17.63
N HIS A 6 15.05 -35.34 17.24
CA HIS A 6 14.96 -33.88 17.06
C HIS A 6 14.70 -33.40 15.62
N ILE A 7 14.78 -34.29 14.63
CA ILE A 7 14.70 -33.93 13.20
C ILE A 7 13.25 -33.85 12.63
N PRO A 8 12.24 -34.63 13.08
CA PRO A 8 10.90 -34.61 12.46
C PRO A 8 10.13 -33.29 12.68
N GLN A 9 10.27 -32.68 13.86
CA GLN A 9 9.57 -31.44 14.23
C GLN A 9 10.07 -30.23 13.45
N LEU A 10 11.37 -30.21 13.11
CA LEU A 10 12.00 -29.11 12.39
C LEU A 10 11.62 -29.11 10.91
N ASP A 11 11.56 -30.29 10.29
CA ASP A 11 11.06 -30.44 8.91
C ASP A 11 9.56 -30.15 8.81
N LEU A 12 8.74 -30.65 9.75
CA LEU A 12 7.31 -30.33 9.78
C LEU A 12 7.03 -28.81 9.95
N LYS A 13 7.81 -28.12 10.80
CA LYS A 13 7.70 -26.66 10.97
C LYS A 13 8.17 -25.91 9.73
N LYS A 14 9.18 -26.43 9.03
CA LYS A 14 9.73 -25.86 7.79
C LYS A 14 8.78 -26.05 6.59
N ASP A 15 8.13 -27.21 6.50
CA ASP A 15 7.12 -27.51 5.48
C ASP A 15 5.84 -26.67 5.70
N ARG A 16 5.41 -26.49 6.96
CA ARG A 16 4.32 -25.56 7.32
C ARG A 16 4.66 -24.11 6.98
N TYR A 17 5.92 -23.70 7.15
CA TYR A 17 6.42 -22.37 6.76
C TYR A 17 6.41 -22.13 5.24
N ASN A 18 6.61 -23.20 4.45
CA ASN A 18 6.63 -23.15 2.99
C ASN A 18 5.24 -23.27 2.34
N ALA A 19 4.19 -23.60 3.10
CA ALA A 19 2.84 -23.82 2.57
C ALA A 19 2.07 -22.52 2.24
N ILE A 20 2.48 -21.35 2.79
CA ILE A 20 1.73 -20.11 2.62
C ILE A 20 2.16 -19.37 1.36
N PRO A 21 1.23 -19.04 0.45
CA PRO A 21 1.56 -18.36 -0.78
C PRO A 21 2.16 -16.97 -0.54
N LYS A 22 3.31 -16.71 -1.16
CA LYS A 22 4.04 -15.42 -1.06
C LYS A 22 3.65 -14.42 -2.15
N TRP A 23 2.89 -14.85 -3.15
CA TRP A 23 2.46 -13.98 -4.25
C TRP A 23 1.74 -12.69 -3.79
N PRO A 24 0.91 -12.65 -2.73
CA PRO A 24 0.25 -11.42 -2.30
C PRO A 24 1.25 -10.35 -1.88
N TRP A 25 2.32 -10.77 -1.20
CA TRP A 25 3.41 -9.88 -0.79
C TRP A 25 4.20 -9.36 -1.99
N PHE A 26 4.46 -10.21 -2.99
CA PHE A 26 5.09 -9.77 -4.24
C PHE A 26 4.21 -8.81 -5.06
N VAL A 27 2.88 -8.93 -4.98
CA VAL A 27 1.95 -7.97 -5.59
C VAL A 27 2.09 -6.60 -4.92
N PHE A 28 2.15 -6.55 -3.59
CA PHE A 28 2.44 -5.30 -2.87
C PHE A 28 3.78 -4.70 -3.32
N LEU A 29 4.86 -5.49 -3.30
CA LEU A 29 6.19 -4.99 -3.67
C LEU A 29 6.24 -4.48 -5.12
N SER A 30 5.62 -5.19 -6.07
CA SER A 30 5.61 -4.76 -7.47
C SER A 30 4.82 -3.47 -7.66
N GLY A 31 3.68 -3.32 -6.97
CA GLY A 31 2.92 -2.07 -6.96
C GLY A 31 3.70 -0.90 -6.34
N ALA A 32 4.41 -1.16 -5.25
CA ALA A 32 5.25 -0.17 -4.58
C ALA A 32 6.42 0.30 -5.46
N MET A 33 7.18 -0.65 -6.02
CA MET A 33 8.26 -0.36 -6.95
C MET A 33 7.73 0.33 -8.20
N GLY A 34 6.61 -0.13 -8.75
CA GLY A 34 5.94 0.48 -9.90
C GLY A 34 5.59 1.94 -9.65
N CYS A 35 5.01 2.26 -8.49
CA CYS A 35 4.71 3.64 -8.10
C CYS A 35 5.98 4.51 -8.03
N LEU A 36 7.04 4.03 -7.39
CA LEU A 36 8.30 4.78 -7.25
C LEU A 36 8.99 4.99 -8.60
N VAL A 37 8.94 4.00 -9.49
CA VAL A 37 9.46 4.10 -10.87
C VAL A 37 8.64 5.12 -11.66
N CYS A 38 7.30 5.03 -11.63
CA CYS A 38 6.41 6.00 -12.27
C CYS A 38 6.73 7.42 -11.80
N SER A 39 6.94 7.60 -10.49
CA SER A 39 7.27 8.92 -9.93
C SER A 39 8.65 9.42 -10.39
N SER A 40 9.67 8.58 -10.30
CA SER A 40 11.04 8.93 -10.68
C SER A 40 11.14 9.30 -12.16
N VAL A 41 10.55 8.49 -13.03
CA VAL A 41 10.48 8.74 -14.48
C VAL A 41 9.71 10.04 -14.75
N SER A 42 8.61 10.26 -14.04
CA SER A 42 7.79 11.45 -14.27
C SER A 42 8.52 12.75 -13.91
N HIS A 43 9.23 12.76 -12.79
CA HIS A 43 10.07 13.88 -12.39
C HIS A 43 11.26 14.09 -13.31
N LEU A 44 11.90 13.01 -13.79
CA LEU A 44 13.03 13.09 -14.72
C LEU A 44 12.63 13.73 -16.07
N PHE A 45 11.47 13.37 -16.61
CA PHE A 45 11.03 13.84 -17.93
C PHE A 45 10.04 15.01 -17.89
N ALA A 46 9.72 15.54 -16.71
CA ALA A 46 8.76 16.64 -16.54
C ALA A 46 9.15 17.92 -17.32
N CYS A 47 10.44 18.13 -17.60
CA CYS A 47 10.96 19.31 -18.29
C CYS A 47 11.04 19.16 -19.84
N HIS A 48 10.77 17.98 -20.39
CA HIS A 48 11.04 17.71 -21.81
C HIS A 48 10.12 18.49 -22.77
N SER A 49 8.80 18.38 -22.60
CA SER A 49 7.83 19.19 -23.35
C SER A 49 6.48 19.22 -22.63
N ARG A 50 5.63 20.20 -22.92
CA ARG A 50 4.31 20.31 -22.28
C ARG A 50 3.46 19.05 -22.42
N ARG A 51 3.50 18.38 -23.59
CA ARG A 51 2.75 17.14 -23.84
C ARG A 51 3.27 15.98 -23.00
N PHE A 52 4.60 15.79 -22.96
CA PHE A 52 5.22 14.75 -22.16
C PHE A 52 5.05 15.00 -20.65
N SER A 53 5.22 16.24 -20.20
CA SER A 53 5.01 16.64 -18.80
C SER A 53 3.60 16.28 -18.34
N LEU A 54 2.55 16.61 -19.11
CA LEU A 54 1.17 16.26 -18.77
C LEU A 54 0.92 14.75 -18.71
N PHE A 55 1.53 13.98 -19.62
CA PHE A 55 1.43 12.52 -19.60
C PHE A 55 2.10 11.93 -18.35
N PHE A 56 3.32 12.37 -18.05
CA PHE A 56 4.08 11.89 -16.91
C PHE A 56 3.45 12.25 -15.57
N TRP A 57 2.93 13.47 -15.40
CA TRP A 57 2.18 13.79 -14.16
C TRP A 57 0.94 12.90 -13.98
N ARG A 58 0.27 12.49 -15.06
CA ARG A 58 -0.83 11.52 -14.97
C ARG A 58 -0.33 10.12 -14.62
N LEU A 59 0.84 9.74 -15.13
CA LEU A 59 1.49 8.45 -14.81
C LEU A 59 1.91 8.39 -13.33
N ASP A 60 2.45 9.47 -12.77
CA ASP A 60 2.78 9.59 -11.35
C ASP A 60 1.54 9.36 -10.47
N TYR A 61 0.42 10.05 -10.77
CA TYR A 61 -0.85 9.82 -10.07
C TYR A 61 -1.40 8.40 -10.26
N ALA A 62 -1.25 7.80 -11.44
CA ALA A 62 -1.64 6.41 -11.68
C ALA A 62 -0.79 5.43 -10.86
N GLY A 63 0.49 5.73 -10.65
CA GLY A 63 1.38 5.00 -9.75
C GLY A 63 0.87 4.96 -8.31
N ILE A 64 0.36 6.09 -7.79
CA ILE A 64 -0.26 6.14 -6.45
C ILE A 64 -1.47 5.21 -6.38
N SER A 65 -2.35 5.23 -7.39
CA SER A 65 -3.49 4.32 -7.45
C SER A 65 -3.07 2.85 -7.48
N LEU A 66 -2.02 2.52 -8.25
CA LEU A 66 -1.46 1.17 -8.32
C LEU A 66 -0.93 0.71 -6.96
N MET A 67 -0.14 1.55 -6.28
CA MET A 67 0.36 1.28 -4.93
C MET A 67 -0.78 0.98 -3.96
N ILE A 68 -1.83 1.80 -3.94
CA ILE A 68 -2.98 1.61 -3.05
C ILE A 68 -3.63 0.25 -3.31
N VAL A 69 -3.94 -0.08 -4.57
CA VAL A 69 -4.56 -1.38 -4.91
C VAL A 69 -3.69 -2.55 -4.45
N CYS A 70 -2.41 -2.53 -4.83
CA CYS A 70 -1.48 -3.61 -4.51
C CYS A 70 -1.25 -3.78 -3.01
N SER A 71 -1.27 -2.70 -2.22
CA SER A 71 -1.11 -2.74 -0.76
C SER A 71 -2.23 -3.52 -0.06
N PHE A 72 -3.43 -3.64 -0.66
CA PHE A 72 -4.52 -4.40 -0.04
C PHE A 72 -4.34 -5.92 -0.16
N PHE A 73 -3.56 -6.40 -1.14
CA PHE A 73 -3.50 -7.83 -1.46
C PHE A 73 -2.95 -8.67 -0.31
N ALA A 74 -1.78 -8.32 0.22
CA ALA A 74 -1.16 -9.07 1.31
C ALA A 74 -2.00 -9.09 2.60
N PRO A 75 -2.38 -7.95 3.21
CA PRO A 75 -3.08 -7.95 4.49
C PRO A 75 -4.45 -8.60 4.39
N VAL A 76 -5.22 -8.33 3.33
CA VAL A 76 -6.55 -8.95 3.14
C VAL A 76 -6.42 -10.45 2.89
N TYR A 77 -5.51 -10.89 2.02
CA TYR A 77 -5.34 -12.30 1.72
C TYR A 77 -4.95 -13.10 2.97
N TYR A 78 -4.00 -12.61 3.76
CA TYR A 78 -3.53 -13.32 4.96
C TYR A 78 -4.52 -13.22 6.12
N ALA A 79 -5.21 -12.09 6.32
CA ALA A 79 -6.23 -11.95 7.38
C ALA A 79 -7.46 -12.82 7.10
N PHE A 80 -7.94 -12.85 5.86
CA PHE A 80 -9.18 -13.51 5.46
C PHE A 80 -8.95 -14.84 4.74
N PHE A 81 -7.80 -15.48 4.92
CA PHE A 81 -7.46 -16.77 4.29
C PHE A 81 -8.54 -17.86 4.51
N CYS A 82 -9.13 -17.89 5.71
CA CYS A 82 -10.22 -18.82 6.06
C CYS A 82 -11.63 -18.31 5.72
N HIS A 83 -11.75 -17.09 5.20
CA HIS A 83 -13.02 -16.44 4.85
C HIS A 83 -12.98 -16.00 3.37
N PRO A 84 -13.07 -16.94 2.42
CA PRO A 84 -12.83 -16.67 1.01
C PRO A 84 -13.80 -15.65 0.41
N TYR A 85 -15.06 -15.62 0.87
CA TYR A 85 -16.04 -14.63 0.42
C TYR A 85 -15.65 -13.20 0.79
N SER A 86 -15.23 -12.96 2.03
CA SER A 86 -14.79 -11.63 2.47
C SER A 86 -13.48 -11.22 1.78
N CYS A 87 -12.53 -12.15 1.65
CA CYS A 87 -11.28 -11.92 0.92
C CYS A 87 -11.55 -11.49 -0.53
N PHE A 88 -12.35 -12.26 -1.25
CA PHE A 88 -12.68 -11.98 -2.65
C PHE A 88 -13.45 -10.66 -2.80
N PHE A 89 -14.40 -10.39 -1.92
CA PHE A 89 -15.16 -9.14 -1.92
C PHE A 89 -14.23 -7.93 -1.82
N TYR A 90 -13.38 -7.86 -0.77
CA TYR A 90 -12.50 -6.72 -0.56
C TYR A 90 -11.47 -6.54 -1.69
N LEU A 91 -10.83 -7.63 -2.14
CA LEU A 91 -9.82 -7.55 -3.22
C LEU A 91 -10.45 -7.15 -4.56
N THR A 92 -11.65 -7.64 -4.86
CA THR A 92 -12.36 -7.24 -6.09
C THR A 92 -12.79 -5.79 -6.01
N SER A 93 -13.36 -5.35 -4.88
CA SER A 93 -13.79 -3.96 -4.69
C SER A 93 -12.64 -2.97 -4.87
N ILE A 94 -11.50 -3.19 -4.22
CA ILE A 94 -10.36 -2.27 -4.35
C ILE A 94 -9.77 -2.30 -5.77
N SER A 95 -9.74 -3.46 -6.42
CA SER A 95 -9.26 -3.60 -7.80
C SER A 95 -10.14 -2.82 -8.77
N VAL A 96 -11.47 -2.93 -8.64
CA VAL A 96 -12.43 -2.18 -9.48
C VAL A 96 -12.27 -0.67 -9.26
N LEU A 97 -12.22 -0.21 -8.01
CA LEU A 97 -12.01 1.21 -7.69
C LEU A 97 -10.69 1.73 -8.27
N GLY A 98 -9.62 0.94 -8.16
CA GLY A 98 -8.31 1.29 -8.69
C GLY A 98 -8.26 1.36 -10.21
N VAL A 99 -8.88 0.41 -10.90
CA VAL A 99 -8.99 0.44 -12.37
C VAL A 99 -9.76 1.68 -12.82
N LEU A 100 -10.89 2.00 -12.16
CA LEU A 100 -11.64 3.22 -12.44
C LEU A 100 -10.78 4.47 -12.20
N ALA A 101 -10.05 4.54 -11.10
CA ALA A 101 -9.14 5.64 -10.80
C ALA A 101 -8.07 5.81 -11.90
N ILE A 102 -7.39 4.72 -12.29
CA ILE A 102 -6.36 4.74 -13.35
C ILE A 102 -6.96 5.20 -14.69
N ILE A 103 -8.13 4.69 -15.08
CA ILE A 103 -8.82 5.11 -16.31
C ILE A 103 -9.11 6.61 -16.28
N THR A 104 -9.58 7.15 -15.16
CA THR A 104 -9.90 8.58 -15.04
C THR A 104 -8.66 9.48 -15.10
N LEU A 105 -7.49 8.97 -14.70
CA LEU A 105 -6.23 9.69 -14.70
C LEU A 105 -5.57 9.68 -16.08
N LEU A 106 -5.56 8.53 -16.75
CA LEU A 106 -4.88 8.35 -18.03
C LEU A 106 -5.73 8.80 -19.22
N SER A 107 -7.07 8.80 -19.10
CA SER A 107 -7.96 9.28 -20.15
C SER A 107 -7.92 10.82 -20.26
N PRO A 108 -7.58 11.39 -21.43
CA PRO A 108 -7.55 12.84 -21.63
C PRO A 108 -8.89 13.52 -21.31
N THR A 109 -10.01 12.89 -21.68
CA THR A 109 -11.36 13.44 -21.47
C THR A 109 -11.80 13.41 -20.02
N LEU A 110 -11.37 12.40 -19.25
CA LEU A 110 -11.70 12.24 -17.83
C LEU A 110 -10.73 12.98 -16.90
N SER A 111 -9.55 13.37 -17.41
CA SER A 111 -8.58 14.20 -16.68
C SER A 111 -8.99 15.68 -16.58
N ALA A 112 -10.02 16.11 -17.33
CA ALA A 112 -10.53 17.48 -17.33
C ALA A 112 -10.93 17.97 -15.92
N SER A 113 -10.91 19.29 -15.71
CA SER A 113 -11.21 19.93 -14.41
C SER A 113 -12.61 19.58 -13.88
N ARG A 114 -13.60 19.38 -14.77
CA ARG A 114 -14.98 18.98 -14.41
C ARG A 114 -15.07 17.68 -13.62
N PHE A 115 -14.11 16.76 -13.80
CA PHE A 115 -14.08 15.47 -13.11
C PHE A 115 -13.17 15.47 -11.88
N ARG A 116 -12.64 16.63 -11.46
CA ARG A 116 -11.73 16.73 -10.31
C ARG A 116 -12.35 16.16 -9.04
N SER A 117 -13.60 16.51 -8.74
CA SER A 117 -14.32 16.01 -7.56
C SER A 117 -14.53 14.51 -7.61
N PHE A 118 -14.87 13.96 -8.79
CA PHE A 118 -15.03 12.52 -8.98
C PHE A 118 -13.72 11.75 -8.77
N ARG A 119 -12.59 12.26 -9.29
CA ARG A 119 -11.27 11.66 -9.03
C ARG A 119 -10.91 11.73 -7.55
N ALA A 120 -11.14 12.87 -6.90
CA ALA A 120 -10.89 13.03 -5.47
C ALA A 120 -11.74 12.05 -4.64
N SER A 121 -13.02 11.88 -4.96
CA SER A 121 -13.88 10.90 -4.28
C SER A 121 -13.41 9.47 -4.49
N LEU A 122 -12.90 9.11 -5.68
CA LEU A 122 -12.33 7.79 -5.92
C LEU A 122 -11.10 7.53 -5.04
N PHE A 123 -10.16 8.48 -4.98
CA PHE A 123 -8.97 8.34 -4.11
C PHE A 123 -9.35 8.26 -2.63
N LEU A 124 -10.30 9.08 -2.17
CA LEU A 124 -10.79 9.01 -0.79
C LEU A 124 -11.47 7.68 -0.52
N ALA A 125 -12.34 7.21 -1.42
CA ALA A 125 -12.99 5.91 -1.29
C ALA A 125 -11.98 4.77 -1.22
N MET A 126 -10.96 4.77 -2.08
CA MET A 126 -9.89 3.77 -2.03
C MET A 126 -9.14 3.81 -0.70
N GLY A 127 -8.70 4.98 -0.24
CA GLY A 127 -7.97 5.11 1.02
C GLY A 127 -8.79 4.71 2.25
N PHE A 128 -10.03 5.21 2.37
CA PHE A 128 -10.90 4.90 3.51
C PHE A 128 -11.48 3.49 3.48
N SER A 129 -11.55 2.85 2.30
CA SER A 129 -12.04 1.47 2.19
C SER A 129 -11.24 0.49 3.04
N GLY A 130 -9.96 0.76 3.32
CA GLY A 130 -9.08 -0.07 4.15
C GLY A 130 -9.50 -0.16 5.63
N VAL A 131 -10.27 0.81 6.13
CA VAL A 131 -10.77 0.77 7.52
C VAL A 131 -11.72 -0.40 7.74
N ILE A 132 -12.54 -0.72 6.73
CA ILE A 132 -13.54 -1.80 6.80
C ILE A 132 -12.90 -3.19 6.97
N PRO A 133 -11.98 -3.65 6.08
CA PRO A 133 -11.33 -4.94 6.24
C PRO A 133 -10.42 -4.98 7.48
N ALA A 134 -9.80 -3.85 7.88
CA ALA A 134 -9.02 -3.80 9.11
C ALA A 134 -9.90 -4.05 10.36
N ALA A 135 -11.04 -3.34 10.48
CA ALA A 135 -11.97 -3.53 11.58
C ALA A 135 -12.57 -4.95 11.58
N HIS A 136 -12.91 -5.48 10.41
CA HIS A 136 -13.43 -6.84 10.27
C HIS A 136 -12.36 -7.89 10.64
N ALA A 137 -11.09 -7.71 10.25
CA ALA A 137 -10.01 -8.60 10.64
C ALA A 137 -9.77 -8.61 12.16
N VAL A 138 -9.84 -7.44 12.81
CA VAL A 138 -9.73 -7.30 14.27
C VAL A 138 -10.90 -8.01 14.97
N SER A 139 -12.12 -7.87 14.45
CA SER A 139 -13.31 -8.55 14.96
C SER A 139 -13.16 -10.08 14.90
N LEU A 140 -12.71 -10.61 13.76
CA LEU A 140 -12.56 -12.06 13.56
C LEU A 140 -11.44 -12.67 14.41
N HIS A 141 -10.33 -11.95 14.56
CA HIS A 141 -9.11 -12.46 15.21
C HIS A 141 -8.84 -11.74 16.53
N TRP A 142 -9.91 -11.41 17.26
CA TRP A 142 -9.82 -10.64 18.49
C TRP A 142 -8.89 -11.32 19.50
N GLY A 143 -7.99 -10.54 20.10
CA GLY A 143 -7.01 -11.03 21.07
C GLY A 143 -5.70 -11.56 20.47
N HIS A 144 -5.58 -11.70 19.15
CA HIS A 144 -4.35 -12.20 18.54
C HIS A 144 -3.27 -11.09 18.45
N PRO A 145 -2.08 -11.25 19.06
CA PRO A 145 -1.09 -10.17 19.19
C PRO A 145 -0.62 -9.64 17.84
N HIS A 146 -0.33 -10.53 16.89
CA HIS A 146 0.10 -10.15 15.53
C HIS A 146 -0.90 -9.25 14.80
N ILE A 147 -2.21 -9.42 15.02
CA ILE A 147 -3.25 -8.59 14.37
C ILE A 147 -3.20 -7.16 14.91
N PHE A 148 -3.05 -6.99 16.22
CA PHE A 148 -2.91 -5.66 16.83
C PHE A 148 -1.58 -4.99 16.47
N VAL A 149 -0.48 -5.76 16.42
CA VAL A 149 0.82 -5.23 15.99
C VAL A 149 0.76 -4.78 14.53
N SER A 150 0.19 -5.60 13.64
CA SER A 150 -0.03 -5.25 12.23
C SER A 150 -0.89 -3.99 12.10
N LEU A 151 -2.01 -3.91 12.83
CA LEU A 151 -2.85 -2.71 12.90
C LEU A 151 -2.08 -1.47 13.38
N GLY A 152 -1.22 -1.62 14.38
CA GLY A 152 -0.35 -0.53 14.86
C GLY A 152 0.55 0.02 13.76
N TYR A 153 1.17 -0.85 12.95
CA TYR A 153 1.97 -0.43 11.80
C TYR A 153 1.13 0.20 10.68
N GLU A 154 -0.11 -0.27 10.45
CA GLU A 154 -1.04 0.37 9.51
C GLU A 154 -1.46 1.78 9.97
N LEU A 155 -1.64 1.98 11.28
CA LEU A 155 -1.90 3.31 11.85
C LEU A 155 -0.67 4.22 11.72
N VAL A 156 0.54 3.70 11.89
CA VAL A 156 1.79 4.43 11.62
C VAL A 156 1.87 4.81 10.14
N MET A 157 1.58 3.89 9.22
CA MET A 157 1.51 4.18 7.79
C MET A 157 0.51 5.30 7.50
N ALA A 158 -0.72 5.21 8.04
CA ALA A 158 -1.75 6.23 7.85
C ALA A 158 -1.32 7.61 8.37
N PHE A 159 -0.67 7.65 9.54
CA PHE A 159 -0.10 8.87 10.09
C PHE A 159 1.01 9.45 9.20
N LEU A 160 1.94 8.62 8.73
CA LEU A 160 3.03 9.04 7.85
C LEU A 160 2.49 9.62 6.53
N TYR A 161 1.50 8.97 5.91
CA TYR A 161 0.85 9.52 4.71
C TYR A 161 0.16 10.86 4.98
N ALA A 162 -0.59 10.97 6.09
CA ALA A 162 -1.27 12.21 6.45
C ALA A 162 -0.28 13.35 6.73
N ALA A 163 0.80 13.07 7.48
CA ALA A 163 1.86 14.03 7.77
C ALA A 163 2.59 14.48 6.50
N GLY A 164 2.99 13.54 5.64
CA GLY A 164 3.60 13.86 4.35
C GLY A 164 2.69 14.72 3.47
N ALA A 165 1.41 14.36 3.36
CA ALA A 165 0.43 15.14 2.60
C ALA A 165 0.22 16.55 3.18
N ALA A 166 0.23 16.70 4.50
CA ALA A 166 0.15 18.01 5.16
C ALA A 166 1.40 18.86 4.85
N VAL A 167 2.60 18.28 4.89
CA VAL A 167 3.84 18.96 4.51
C VAL A 167 3.79 19.41 3.04
N TYR A 168 3.43 18.50 2.12
CA TYR A 168 3.30 18.79 0.69
C TYR A 168 2.31 19.93 0.40
N THR A 169 1.11 19.85 0.98
CA THR A 169 0.04 20.81 0.70
C THR A 169 0.30 22.18 1.34
N SER A 170 0.93 22.22 2.51
CA SER A 170 1.30 23.47 3.19
C SER A 170 2.51 24.18 2.56
N ARG A 171 3.30 23.46 1.74
CA ARG A 171 4.56 23.91 1.12
C ARG A 171 5.62 24.34 2.13
N ILE A 172 5.68 23.66 3.26
CA ILE A 172 6.67 23.91 4.33
C ILE A 172 7.85 22.95 4.10
N PRO A 173 9.11 23.40 4.19
CA PRO A 173 9.58 24.70 4.73
C PRO A 173 9.78 25.82 3.70
N GLU A 174 9.67 25.55 2.39
CA GLU A 174 9.99 26.55 1.35
C GLU A 174 9.10 27.80 1.39
N ARG A 175 7.88 27.68 1.94
CA ARG A 175 6.99 28.80 2.21
C ARG A 175 7.56 29.77 3.26
N TRP A 176 8.33 29.27 4.23
CA TRP A 176 8.91 30.09 5.29
C TRP A 176 10.19 30.79 4.85
N LYS A 177 10.99 30.17 3.98
CA LYS A 177 12.21 30.75 3.45
C LYS A 177 12.36 30.47 1.94
N PRO A 178 11.71 31.28 1.10
CA PRO A 178 11.83 31.16 -0.35
C PRO A 178 13.30 31.24 -0.81
N GLY A 179 13.70 30.40 -1.77
CA GLY A 179 15.07 30.35 -2.29
C GLY A 179 16.03 29.45 -1.49
N ALA A 180 15.75 29.15 -0.23
CA ALA A 180 16.65 28.35 0.61
C ALA A 180 16.54 26.84 0.39
N PHE A 181 15.43 26.37 -0.16
CA PHE A 181 15.11 24.95 -0.33
C PHE A 181 14.93 24.55 -1.80
N ASP A 182 15.46 25.34 -2.74
CA ASP A 182 15.22 25.16 -4.18
C ASP A 182 15.79 23.84 -4.73
N ILE A 183 16.88 23.34 -4.15
CA ILE A 183 17.55 22.09 -4.57
C ILE A 183 17.23 20.93 -3.63
N ALA A 184 17.22 21.17 -2.33
CA ALA A 184 17.07 20.12 -1.32
C ALA A 184 16.19 20.57 -0.16
N GLY A 185 15.40 19.64 0.39
CA GLY A 185 14.60 19.83 1.60
C GLY A 185 13.28 20.58 1.39
N HIS A 186 12.84 20.81 0.15
CA HIS A 186 11.50 21.34 -0.10
C HIS A 186 10.42 20.29 0.19
N SER A 187 9.20 20.75 0.44
CA SER A 187 8.06 19.94 0.87
C SER A 187 7.82 18.69 0.01
N HIS A 188 7.97 18.80 -1.31
CA HIS A 188 7.78 17.67 -2.24
C HIS A 188 8.83 16.56 -2.08
N GLN A 189 10.10 16.90 -1.78
CA GLN A 189 11.11 15.89 -1.44
C GLN A 189 10.79 15.22 -0.10
N ILE A 190 10.39 16.03 0.89
CA ILE A 190 10.00 15.51 2.21
C ILE A 190 8.81 14.57 2.05
N PHE A 191 7.80 14.94 1.25
CA PHE A 191 6.65 14.09 0.94
C PHE A 191 7.05 12.72 0.41
N HIS A 192 7.97 12.65 -0.57
CA HIS A 192 8.48 11.39 -1.08
C HIS A 192 9.16 10.54 0.00
N VAL A 193 9.91 11.15 0.93
CA VAL A 193 10.47 10.43 2.09
C VAL A 193 9.36 9.83 2.96
N PHE A 194 8.31 10.60 3.26
CA PHE A 194 7.16 10.07 4.00
C PHE A 194 6.45 8.93 3.29
N VAL A 195 6.31 8.99 1.95
CA VAL A 195 5.73 7.89 1.15
C VAL A 195 6.57 6.62 1.27
N VAL A 196 7.90 6.71 1.21
CA VAL A 196 8.80 5.56 1.38
C VAL A 196 8.70 5.00 2.81
N LEU A 197 8.73 5.85 3.83
CA LEU A 197 8.58 5.42 5.23
C LEU A 197 7.23 4.76 5.48
N ALA A 198 6.15 5.29 4.92
CA ALA A 198 4.82 4.69 5.01
C ALA A 198 4.78 3.31 4.33
N ALA A 199 5.36 3.18 3.14
CA ALA A 199 5.47 1.89 2.44
C ALA A 199 6.30 0.87 3.24
N LEU A 200 7.35 1.30 3.94
CA LEU A 200 8.14 0.45 4.84
C LEU A 200 7.32 0.01 6.07
N ALA A 201 6.59 0.92 6.70
CA ALA A 201 5.70 0.59 7.81
C ALA A 201 4.64 -0.43 7.39
N HIS A 202 4.02 -0.23 6.22
CA HIS A 202 3.10 -1.19 5.63
C HIS A 202 3.78 -2.53 5.33
N CYS A 203 4.99 -2.52 4.77
CA CYS A 203 5.77 -3.75 4.54
C CYS A 203 5.93 -4.55 5.84
N VAL A 204 6.30 -3.90 6.94
CA VAL A 204 6.38 -4.55 8.25
C VAL A 204 5.00 -5.09 8.69
N ALA A 205 3.92 -4.32 8.53
CA ALA A 205 2.57 -4.78 8.83
C ALA A 205 2.21 -6.07 8.05
N THR A 206 2.56 -6.14 6.76
CA THR A 206 2.32 -7.31 5.91
C THR A 206 3.19 -8.52 6.26
N LEU A 207 4.41 -8.31 6.75
CA LEU A 207 5.26 -9.39 7.24
C LEU A 207 4.70 -9.97 8.54
N VAL A 208 4.27 -9.11 9.47
CA VAL A 208 3.64 -9.52 10.73
C VAL A 208 2.36 -10.33 10.47
N ILE A 209 1.51 -9.90 9.54
CA ILE A 209 0.27 -10.63 9.24
C ILE A 209 0.50 -11.92 8.45
N MET A 210 1.58 -11.99 7.68
CA MET A 210 2.05 -13.24 7.07
C MET A 210 2.55 -14.22 8.13
N ASP A 211 3.25 -13.74 9.16
CA ASP A 211 3.71 -14.56 10.29
C ASP A 211 2.52 -15.06 11.15
N PHE A 212 1.52 -14.21 11.40
CA PHE A 212 0.22 -14.64 11.94
C PHE A 212 -0.35 -15.82 11.17
N ARG A 213 -0.38 -15.72 9.84
CA ARG A 213 -0.91 -16.80 8.99
C ARG A 213 -0.06 -18.06 9.05
N ARG A 214 1.27 -17.94 9.17
CA ARG A 214 2.19 -19.09 9.36
C ARG A 214 1.94 -19.84 10.64
N GLU A 215 1.63 -19.12 11.71
CA GLU A 215 1.26 -19.74 12.98
C GLU A 215 -0.13 -20.41 12.90
N SER A 216 -1.06 -19.82 12.13
CA SER A 216 -2.45 -20.27 11.96
C SER A 216 -2.75 -20.78 10.55
N ALA A 217 -1.97 -21.78 10.09
CA ALA A 217 -2.01 -22.28 8.71
C ALA A 217 -3.29 -23.07 8.35
N THR A 218 -3.99 -23.62 9.36
CA THR A 218 -5.21 -24.40 9.17
C THR A 218 -6.44 -23.60 9.53
N CYS A 219 -7.51 -23.76 8.75
CA CYS A 219 -8.83 -23.23 9.08
C CYS A 219 -9.60 -24.32 9.84
N ALA A 220 -10.16 -23.98 11.00
CA ALA A 220 -11.14 -24.84 11.65
C ALA A 220 -12.47 -24.64 10.92
N TYR A 221 -12.92 -25.66 10.20
CA TYR A 221 -14.25 -25.73 9.57
C TYR A 221 -15.14 -26.65 10.40
#